data_AF-A0A1B6G5D9-F1
#
_entry.id   AF-A0A1B6G5D9-F1
#
_cell.length_a   1.000
_cell.length_b   1.000
_cell.length_c   1.000
_cell.angle_alpha   90.00
_cell.angle_beta   90.00
_cell.angle_gamma   90.00
#
_symmetry.space_group_name_H-M   'P 1'
#
loop_
_entity.id
_entity.type
_entity.pdbx_description
1 polymer ?
#
loop_
_entity_poly.entity_id
_entity_poly.type
_entity_poly.pdbx_seq_one_letter_code
_entity_poly.pdbx_strand_id
1 'polypeptide(L)'
;MALNPDTVLVEEKPLYCPSLTDAAEALKDGLSETFETVEVSVVDCPDLTQKPFSLASQGLGGSPTILEVGGVPFLMPLVDRSKVYDFKDMNKVTGVNPAFIIGAGAGPFTYAGVNCELVANLVVKDGEVRQLSQIAKLKDESKGDEFVTETLQDSVSSFALLANLFVSEGKPGKVIRVHCANRKGKSDFVTAARDSLLKGFPGKAIGVGGTFLVNGSKVKQHIMADFTTTPLDSEEKVT
;
A
#
# COMPACT_ATOMS: atom_id res chain seq x y z
N MET A 1 -17.88 14.45 -3.61
CA MET A 1 -17.01 15.40 -2.88
C MET A 1 -16.29 14.62 -1.80
N ALA A 2 -15.02 14.90 -1.54
CA ALA A 2 -14.29 14.24 -0.45
C ALA A 2 -14.85 14.65 0.92
N LEU A 3 -14.69 13.79 1.92
CA LEU A 3 -15.06 14.05 3.30
C LEU A 3 -14.20 15.19 3.87
N ASN A 4 -14.79 16.00 4.76
CA ASN A 4 -14.03 17.01 5.48
C ASN A 4 -13.08 16.32 6.49
N PRO A 5 -11.76 16.53 6.43
CA PRO A 5 -10.81 15.89 7.34
C PRO A 5 -11.06 16.22 8.81
N ASP A 6 -11.66 17.37 9.14
CA ASP A 6 -12.02 17.75 10.52
C ASP A 6 -13.16 16.91 11.11
N THR A 7 -13.88 16.18 10.25
CA THR A 7 -15.02 15.34 10.66
C THR A 7 -14.69 13.85 10.68
N VAL A 8 -13.50 13.48 10.19
CA VAL A 8 -13.04 12.08 10.16
C VAL A 8 -12.41 11.75 11.52
N LEU A 9 -12.79 10.61 12.09
CA LEU A 9 -12.13 10.09 13.27
C LEU A 9 -10.70 9.66 12.92
N VAL A 10 -9.72 10.23 13.61
CA VAL A 10 -8.31 9.84 13.52
C VAL A 10 -7.89 9.29 14.88
N GLU A 11 -7.42 8.06 14.89
CA GLU A 11 -6.88 7.40 16.08
C GLU A 11 -5.41 7.09 15.86
N GLU A 12 -4.59 7.34 16.88
CA GLU A 12 -3.17 7.07 16.83
C GLU A 12 -2.80 5.91 17.76
N LYS A 13 -1.91 5.04 17.28
CA LYS A 13 -1.38 3.94 18.06
C LYS A 13 0.14 3.87 17.89
N PRO A 14 0.91 4.04 18.97
CA PRO A 14 2.35 3.78 18.93
C PRO A 14 2.63 2.33 18.56
N LEU A 15 3.54 2.15 17.60
CA LEU A 15 4.02 0.83 17.17
C LEU A 15 5.35 0.52 17.86
N TYR A 16 5.62 -0.77 18.05
CA TYR A 16 6.93 -1.23 18.46
C TYR A 16 7.89 -1.12 17.27
N CYS A 17 8.99 -0.39 17.47
CA CYS A 17 10.00 -0.17 16.45
C CYS A 17 11.29 -0.91 16.85
N PRO A 18 11.47 -2.18 16.45
CA PRO A 18 12.75 -2.86 16.63
C PRO A 18 13.86 -2.13 15.86
N SER A 19 15.13 -2.36 16.23
CA SER A 19 16.23 -1.86 15.41
C SER A 19 16.18 -2.50 14.01
N LEU A 20 16.70 -1.81 12.99
CA LEU A 20 16.74 -2.36 11.63
C LEU A 20 17.52 -3.69 11.58
N THR A 21 18.54 -3.84 12.43
CA THR A 21 19.33 -5.06 12.54
C THR A 21 18.49 -6.21 13.10
N ASP A 22 17.81 -6.00 14.24
CA ASP A 22 16.99 -7.06 14.85
C ASP A 22 15.83 -7.48 13.92
N ALA A 23 15.20 -6.50 13.26
CA ALA A 23 14.16 -6.78 12.28
C ALA A 23 14.70 -7.54 11.07
N ALA A 24 15.90 -7.20 10.59
CA ALA A 24 16.56 -7.91 9.50
C ALA A 24 16.90 -9.36 9.87
N GLU A 25 17.35 -9.61 11.10
CA GLU A 25 17.62 -10.95 11.61
C GLU A 25 16.33 -11.79 11.69
N ALA A 26 15.27 -11.25 12.30
CA ALA A 26 13.98 -11.93 12.37
C ALA A 26 13.40 -12.27 10.99
N LEU A 27 13.51 -11.33 10.03
CA LEU A 27 13.10 -11.55 8.65
C LEU A 27 13.95 -12.64 7.98
N LYS A 28 15.26 -12.62 8.16
CA LYS A 28 16.17 -13.62 7.57
C LYS A 28 15.82 -15.02 8.05
N ASP A 29 15.63 -15.18 9.36
CA ASP A 29 15.33 -16.46 9.98
C ASP A 29 13.99 -17.02 9.49
N GLY A 30 12.92 -16.21 9.57
CA GLY A 30 11.58 -16.67 9.18
C GLY A 30 11.41 -16.87 7.66
N LEU A 31 11.98 -15.99 6.82
CA LEU A 31 11.89 -16.15 5.37
C LEU A 31 12.64 -17.40 4.89
N SER A 32 13.70 -17.83 5.59
CA SER A 32 14.46 -19.05 5.27
C SER A 32 13.63 -20.33 5.42
N GLU A 33 12.51 -20.28 6.14
CA GLU A 33 11.53 -21.36 6.21
C GLU A 33 10.67 -21.45 4.94
N THR A 34 10.47 -20.32 4.23
CA THR A 34 9.56 -20.22 3.07
C THR A 34 10.28 -20.18 1.72
N PHE A 35 11.53 -19.72 1.67
CA PHE A 35 12.34 -19.56 0.46
C PHE A 35 13.65 -20.32 0.58
N GLU A 36 14.20 -20.80 -0.55
CA GLU A 36 15.51 -21.48 -0.56
C GLU A 36 16.66 -20.49 -0.46
N THR A 37 16.59 -19.39 -1.21
CA THR A 37 17.59 -18.33 -1.18
C THR A 37 17.02 -17.15 -0.41
N VAL A 38 17.71 -16.69 0.64
CA VAL A 38 17.33 -15.54 1.46
C VAL A 38 18.57 -14.72 1.82
N GLU A 39 18.55 -13.46 1.44
CA GLU A 39 19.52 -12.45 1.84
C GLU A 39 18.76 -11.27 2.44
N VAL A 40 19.06 -10.93 3.68
CA VAL A 40 18.50 -9.76 4.37
C VAL A 40 19.64 -8.95 4.94
N SER A 41 19.62 -7.64 4.69
CA SER A 41 20.70 -6.75 5.12
C SER A 41 20.18 -5.32 5.33
N VAL A 42 20.81 -4.59 6.25
CA VAL A 42 20.59 -3.14 6.40
C VAL A 42 21.54 -2.40 5.47
N VAL A 43 20.99 -1.60 4.56
CA VAL A 43 21.76 -0.89 3.52
C VAL A 43 21.34 0.57 3.45
N ASP A 44 22.15 1.41 2.80
CA ASP A 44 21.66 2.71 2.34
C ASP A 44 20.59 2.50 1.28
N CYS A 45 19.47 3.21 1.43
CA CYS A 45 18.38 3.16 0.46
C CYS A 45 18.92 3.61 -0.91
N PRO A 46 18.73 2.80 -1.98
CA PRO A 46 19.05 3.27 -3.32
C PRO A 46 18.12 4.44 -3.69
N ASP A 47 18.48 5.24 -4.68
CA ASP A 47 17.57 6.27 -5.19
C ASP A 47 16.34 5.62 -5.84
N LEU A 48 15.21 5.64 -5.12
CA LEU A 48 13.97 5.01 -5.54
C LEU A 48 13.24 5.76 -6.65
N THR A 49 13.69 6.97 -7.02
CA THR A 49 13.18 7.67 -8.22
C THR A 49 13.67 7.01 -9.51
N GLN A 50 14.73 6.19 -9.43
CA GLN A 50 15.31 5.51 -10.58
C GLN A 50 14.60 4.18 -10.86
N LYS A 51 14.80 3.65 -12.07
CA LYS A 51 14.39 2.28 -12.39
C LYS A 51 15.08 1.29 -11.45
N PRO A 52 14.40 0.20 -11.04
CA PRO A 52 13.09 -0.25 -11.52
C PRO A 52 11.89 0.35 -10.76
N PHE A 53 12.09 1.15 -9.71
CA PHE A 53 11.00 1.56 -8.81
C PHE A 53 10.24 2.79 -9.30
N SER A 54 10.95 3.80 -9.81
CA SER A 54 10.34 5.04 -10.33
C SER A 54 9.35 5.71 -9.36
N LEU A 55 9.66 5.70 -8.06
CA LEU A 55 8.83 6.29 -7.02
C LEU A 55 8.89 7.81 -7.03
N ALA A 56 7.90 8.42 -6.37
CA ALA A 56 7.82 9.87 -6.25
C ALA A 56 8.95 10.45 -5.38
N SER A 57 9.58 9.69 -4.48
CA SER A 57 10.70 10.19 -3.68
C SER A 57 11.94 9.29 -3.74
N GLN A 58 13.09 9.86 -3.37
CA GLN A 58 14.39 9.19 -3.44
C GLN A 58 14.56 8.07 -2.40
N GLY A 59 13.87 8.15 -1.27
CA GLY A 59 13.97 7.15 -0.21
C GLY A 59 12.69 6.97 0.58
N LEU A 60 12.79 6.19 1.65
CA LEU A 60 11.69 5.83 2.55
C LEU A 60 11.82 6.49 3.94
N GLY A 61 12.88 7.26 4.18
CA GLY A 61 13.21 7.80 5.49
C GLY A 61 12.39 9.02 5.90
N GLY A 62 12.46 9.32 7.20
CA GLY A 62 11.79 10.45 7.84
C GLY A 62 10.40 10.10 8.35
N SER A 63 10.23 10.09 9.68
CA SER A 63 8.96 9.86 10.40
C SER A 63 8.01 8.81 9.75
N PRO A 64 8.48 7.58 9.49
CA PRO A 64 7.67 6.56 8.83
C PRO A 64 6.42 6.24 9.65
N THR A 65 5.27 6.19 8.99
CA THR A 65 3.95 5.98 9.59
C THR A 65 3.13 5.06 8.70
N ILE A 66 2.43 4.10 9.29
CA ILE A 66 1.38 3.33 8.59
C ILE A 66 0.07 4.06 8.79
N LEU A 67 -0.64 4.30 7.69
CA LEU A 67 -1.94 4.94 7.68
C LEU A 67 -2.96 3.96 7.08
N GLU A 68 -3.97 3.63 7.87
CA GLU A 68 -5.12 2.84 7.45
C GLU A 68 -6.34 3.77 7.38
N VAL A 69 -6.95 3.85 6.21
CA VAL A 69 -8.09 4.73 5.95
C VAL A 69 -9.28 3.88 5.58
N GLY A 70 -10.42 4.11 6.23
CA GLY A 70 -11.68 3.42 5.94
C GLY A 70 -11.59 1.91 6.15
N GLY A 71 -12.16 1.14 5.23
CA GLY A 71 -12.08 -0.32 5.28
C GLY A 71 -13.06 -1.05 4.37
N VAL A 72 -12.92 -2.37 4.30
CA VAL A 72 -13.81 -3.27 3.54
C VAL A 72 -15.30 -3.07 3.88
N PRO A 73 -15.72 -2.76 5.13
CA PRO A 73 -17.12 -2.48 5.44
C PRO A 73 -17.74 -1.28 4.68
N PHE A 74 -16.93 -0.40 4.08
CA PHE A 74 -17.43 0.67 3.20
C PHE A 74 -17.58 0.22 1.74
N LEU A 75 -16.98 -0.92 1.38
CA LEU A 75 -17.12 -1.54 0.07
C LEU A 75 -18.25 -2.56 0.04
N MET A 76 -18.39 -3.35 1.11
CA MET A 76 -19.29 -4.51 1.18
C MET A 76 -20.11 -4.53 2.47
N PRO A 77 -21.34 -5.09 2.46
CA PRO A 77 -21.94 -5.87 1.36
C PRO A 77 -22.51 -5.02 0.22
N LEU A 78 -22.75 -3.73 0.45
CA LEU A 78 -23.07 -2.74 -0.58
C LEU A 78 -22.15 -1.54 -0.40
N VAL A 79 -21.71 -0.95 -1.50
CA VAL A 79 -20.78 0.17 -1.47
C VAL A 79 -21.41 1.42 -0.82
N ASP A 80 -20.68 2.03 0.10
CA ASP A 80 -20.95 3.38 0.58
C ASP A 80 -20.16 4.41 -0.24
N ARG A 81 -20.77 4.87 -1.33
CA ARG A 81 -20.16 5.85 -2.25
C ARG A 81 -19.93 7.23 -1.61
N SER A 82 -20.38 7.48 -0.37
CA SER A 82 -20.05 8.71 0.35
C SER A 82 -18.62 8.73 0.90
N LYS A 83 -17.96 7.58 0.97
CA LYS A 83 -16.62 7.42 1.53
C LYS A 83 -15.55 7.75 0.50
N VAL A 84 -15.38 9.05 0.25
CA VAL A 84 -14.33 9.61 -0.61
C VAL A 84 -13.38 10.43 0.26
N TYR A 85 -12.08 10.23 0.07
CA TYR A 85 -11.01 10.90 0.81
C TYR A 85 -10.12 11.67 -0.17
N ASP A 86 -9.34 12.62 0.34
CA ASP A 86 -8.42 13.42 -0.46
C ASP A 86 -6.99 13.32 0.09
N PHE A 87 -6.02 13.04 -0.78
CA PHE A 87 -4.61 13.02 -0.41
C PHE A 87 -4.11 14.41 0.04
N LYS A 88 -4.76 15.49 -0.38
CA LYS A 88 -4.42 16.85 0.07
C LYS A 88 -4.48 17.02 1.58
N ASP A 89 -5.31 16.23 2.26
CA ASP A 89 -5.49 16.30 3.71
C ASP A 89 -4.40 15.55 4.49
N MET A 90 -3.51 14.80 3.82
CA MET A 90 -2.58 13.87 4.47
C MET A 90 -1.54 14.56 5.33
N ASN A 91 -1.06 15.76 4.94
CA ASN A 91 -0.13 16.51 5.79
C ASN A 91 -0.78 16.86 7.14
N LYS A 92 -2.09 17.17 7.14
CA LYS A 92 -2.85 17.50 8.35
C LYS A 92 -3.14 16.25 9.19
N VAL A 93 -3.53 15.15 8.55
CA VAL A 93 -3.88 13.89 9.24
C VAL A 93 -2.65 13.22 9.87
N THR A 94 -1.51 13.24 9.18
CA THR A 94 -0.30 12.51 9.62
C THR A 94 0.73 13.37 10.33
N GLY A 95 0.64 14.70 10.20
CA GLY A 95 1.68 15.63 10.65
C GLY A 95 2.99 15.57 9.83
N VAL A 96 3.07 14.74 8.78
CA VAL A 96 4.25 14.60 7.93
C VAL A 96 4.16 15.58 6.76
N ASN A 97 5.18 16.43 6.56
CA ASN A 97 5.25 17.39 5.45
C ASN A 97 6.72 17.67 5.02
N PRO A 98 7.12 17.37 3.77
CA PRO A 98 6.34 16.71 2.72
C PRO A 98 6.00 15.27 3.10
N ALA A 99 4.83 14.78 2.70
CA ALA A 99 4.40 13.40 2.86
C ALA A 99 4.59 12.64 1.54
N PHE A 100 5.61 11.80 1.48
CA PHE A 100 5.73 10.74 0.49
C PHE A 100 4.82 9.57 0.89
N ILE A 101 3.98 9.13 -0.05
CA ILE A 101 2.93 8.14 0.22
C ILE A 101 3.01 7.03 -0.84
N ILE A 102 3.07 5.79 -0.37
CA ILE A 102 2.94 4.58 -1.19
C ILE A 102 1.98 3.60 -0.54
N GLY A 103 1.35 2.73 -1.32
CA GLY A 103 0.48 1.71 -0.77
C GLY A 103 -0.60 1.24 -1.73
N ALA A 104 -1.65 0.65 -1.18
CA ALA A 104 -2.77 0.08 -1.91
C ALA A 104 -4.09 0.66 -1.41
N GLY A 105 -5.10 0.72 -2.27
CA GLY A 105 -6.45 1.11 -1.88
C GLY A 105 -7.45 0.99 -3.02
N ALA A 106 -8.68 1.42 -2.79
CA ALA A 106 -9.66 1.59 -3.86
C ALA A 106 -9.49 2.98 -4.50
N GLY A 107 -9.42 3.00 -5.82
CA GLY A 107 -9.18 4.20 -6.61
C GLY A 107 -10.40 5.12 -6.68
N PRO A 108 -10.20 6.35 -7.22
CA PRO A 108 -11.25 7.34 -7.29
C PRO A 108 -12.27 6.99 -8.37
N PHE A 109 -13.31 6.22 -8.01
CA PHE A 109 -14.43 5.94 -8.93
C PHE A 109 -15.13 7.21 -9.44
N THR A 110 -15.04 8.32 -8.68
CA THR A 110 -15.56 9.63 -9.10
C THR A 110 -14.82 10.23 -10.28
N TYR A 111 -13.56 9.83 -10.50
CA TYR A 111 -12.74 10.17 -11.66
C TYR A 111 -12.81 9.06 -12.72
N ALA A 112 -12.60 7.81 -12.31
CA ALA A 112 -12.47 6.67 -13.22
C ALA A 112 -13.80 6.26 -13.89
N GLY A 113 -14.94 6.67 -13.32
CA GLY A 113 -16.30 6.36 -13.76
C GLY A 113 -16.81 4.98 -13.30
N VAL A 114 -15.92 4.12 -12.84
CA VAL A 114 -16.15 2.74 -12.37
C VAL A 114 -15.25 2.44 -11.18
N ASN A 115 -15.48 1.32 -10.50
CA ASN A 115 -14.53 0.80 -9.52
C ASN A 115 -13.14 0.57 -10.13
N CYS A 116 -12.10 0.78 -9.34
CA CYS A 116 -10.72 0.58 -9.78
C CYS A 116 -9.79 0.34 -8.58
N GLU A 117 -8.70 -0.39 -8.82
CA GLU A 117 -7.62 -0.57 -7.85
C GLU A 117 -6.68 0.64 -7.89
N LEU A 118 -6.18 1.07 -6.73
CA LEU A 118 -5.18 2.13 -6.59
C LEU A 118 -3.84 1.56 -6.13
N VAL A 119 -2.79 1.86 -6.89
CA VAL A 119 -1.38 1.73 -6.49
C VAL A 119 -0.85 3.13 -6.19
N ALA A 120 -0.86 3.51 -4.92
CA ALA A 120 -0.47 4.85 -4.49
C ALA A 120 1.04 5.03 -4.64
N ASN A 121 1.44 6.16 -5.24
CA ASN A 121 2.83 6.61 -5.36
C ASN A 121 2.82 8.12 -5.60
N LEU A 122 2.89 8.93 -4.54
CA LEU A 122 2.73 10.37 -4.65
C LEU A 122 3.49 11.13 -3.56
N VAL A 123 3.59 12.45 -3.72
CA VAL A 123 4.02 13.36 -2.66
C VAL A 123 2.94 14.41 -2.43
N VAL A 124 2.64 14.69 -1.17
CA VAL A 124 1.79 15.80 -0.74
C VAL A 124 2.64 16.78 0.05
N LYS A 125 2.68 18.04 -0.37
CA LYS A 125 3.42 19.10 0.31
C LYS A 125 2.56 20.35 0.38
N ASP A 126 2.33 20.84 1.59
CA ASP A 126 1.53 22.05 1.81
C ASP A 126 0.13 21.96 1.16
N GLY A 127 -0.46 20.77 1.13
CA GLY A 127 -1.76 20.49 0.49
C GLY A 127 -1.71 20.36 -1.05
N GLU A 128 -0.54 20.53 -1.67
CA GLU A 128 -0.34 20.31 -3.11
C GLU A 128 0.11 18.88 -3.38
N VAL A 129 -0.42 18.29 -4.45
CA VAL A 129 -0.20 16.88 -4.80
C VAL A 129 0.65 16.78 -6.05
N ARG A 130 1.66 15.91 -6.00
CA ARG A 130 2.34 15.39 -7.18
C ARG A 130 2.08 13.89 -7.30
N GLN A 131 1.29 13.50 -8.28
CA GLN A 131 0.88 12.12 -8.55
C GLN A 131 1.91 11.39 -9.42
N LEU A 132 2.23 10.17 -9.02
CA LEU A 132 2.76 9.10 -9.88
C LEU A 132 2.01 7.79 -9.60
N SER A 133 0.84 7.88 -8.96
CA SER A 133 0.00 6.73 -8.64
C SER A 133 -0.59 6.14 -9.91
N GLN A 134 -0.83 4.84 -9.89
CA GLN A 134 -1.51 4.15 -10.97
C GLN A 134 -2.86 3.63 -10.49
N ILE A 135 -3.83 3.64 -11.39
CA ILE A 135 -5.08 2.90 -11.21
C ILE A 135 -5.16 1.76 -12.20
N ALA A 136 -5.84 0.68 -11.82
CA ALA A 136 -6.18 -0.44 -12.70
C ALA A 136 -7.68 -0.69 -12.67
N LYS A 137 -8.30 -0.89 -13.83
CA LYS A 137 -9.74 -1.17 -13.96
C LYS A 137 -9.99 -2.16 -15.09
N LEU A 138 -11.11 -2.89 -15.00
CA LEU A 138 -11.53 -3.75 -16.10
C LEU A 138 -11.74 -2.92 -17.37
N LYS A 139 -11.28 -3.45 -18.50
CA LYS A 139 -11.47 -2.81 -19.80
C LYS A 139 -12.92 -2.93 -20.27
N ASP A 140 -13.53 -4.06 -19.94
CA ASP A 140 -14.91 -4.42 -20.27
C ASP A 140 -15.49 -5.25 -19.11
N GLU A 141 -16.38 -4.65 -18.34
CA GLU A 141 -17.07 -5.26 -17.20
C GLU A 141 -17.85 -6.53 -17.58
N SER A 142 -18.19 -6.71 -18.86
CA SER A 142 -18.93 -7.89 -19.35
C SER A 142 -18.04 -9.10 -19.68
N LYS A 143 -16.71 -8.90 -19.79
CA LYS A 143 -15.76 -9.95 -20.22
C LYS A 143 -14.80 -10.37 -19.10
N GLY A 144 -14.46 -9.46 -18.19
CA GLY A 144 -13.77 -9.77 -16.93
C GLY A 144 -12.33 -10.27 -17.02
N ASP A 145 -11.74 -10.39 -18.21
CA ASP A 145 -10.41 -10.98 -18.43
C ASP A 145 -9.33 -9.95 -18.83
N GLU A 146 -9.73 -8.79 -19.33
CA GLU A 146 -8.82 -7.70 -19.71
C GLU A 146 -8.94 -6.49 -18.77
N PHE A 147 -7.81 -5.87 -18.47
CA PHE A 147 -7.73 -4.64 -17.69
C PHE A 147 -6.86 -3.59 -18.37
N VAL A 148 -7.07 -2.33 -17.99
CA VAL A 148 -6.26 -1.20 -18.38
C VAL A 148 -5.67 -0.52 -17.15
N THR A 149 -4.52 0.11 -17.34
CA THR A 149 -3.88 0.92 -16.30
C THR A 149 -3.73 2.36 -16.76
N GLU A 150 -3.75 3.27 -15.80
CA GLU A 150 -3.63 4.71 -16.05
C GLU A 150 -2.77 5.32 -14.93
N THR A 151 -1.86 6.22 -15.29
CA THR A 151 -1.15 7.05 -14.30
C THR A 151 -1.98 8.30 -14.03
N LEU A 152 -2.28 8.57 -12.76
CA LEU A 152 -3.10 9.70 -12.37
C LEU A 152 -2.37 11.04 -12.58
N GLN A 153 -3.15 12.06 -12.93
CA GLN A 153 -2.66 13.44 -13.04
C GLN A 153 -2.71 14.13 -11.66
N ASP A 154 -1.87 15.16 -11.46
CA ASP A 154 -1.79 15.90 -10.19
C ASP A 154 -3.14 16.47 -9.71
N SER A 155 -4.05 16.78 -10.64
CA SER A 155 -5.41 17.26 -10.32
C SER A 155 -6.33 16.19 -9.73
N VAL A 156 -5.97 14.91 -9.83
CA VAL A 156 -6.73 13.77 -9.31
C VAL A 156 -6.10 13.34 -7.98
N SER A 157 -6.56 13.95 -6.89
CA SER A 157 -6.03 13.71 -5.54
C SER A 157 -6.92 12.86 -4.66
N SER A 158 -8.10 12.46 -5.12
CA SER A 158 -9.02 11.66 -4.33
C SER A 158 -8.74 10.16 -4.43
N PHE A 159 -9.19 9.43 -3.42
CA PHE A 159 -9.35 7.98 -3.41
C PHE A 159 -10.62 7.63 -2.63
N ALA A 160 -11.03 6.38 -2.60
CA ALA A 160 -12.31 6.02 -2.02
C ALA A 160 -12.26 4.76 -1.16
N LEU A 161 -13.26 4.61 -0.30
CA LEU A 161 -13.60 3.42 0.50
C LEU A 161 -12.54 2.99 1.52
N LEU A 162 -11.35 2.62 1.05
CA LEU A 162 -10.26 2.11 1.87
C LEU A 162 -8.89 2.38 1.26
N ALA A 163 -7.88 2.53 2.12
CA ALA A 163 -6.48 2.53 1.73
C ALA A 163 -5.58 2.05 2.88
N ASN A 164 -4.53 1.30 2.53
CA ASN A 164 -3.44 0.91 3.42
C ASN A 164 -2.15 1.51 2.88
N LEU A 165 -1.62 2.51 3.60
CA LEU A 165 -0.58 3.40 3.11
C LEU A 165 0.63 3.38 4.05
N PHE A 166 1.81 3.50 3.46
CA PHE A 166 3.04 3.89 4.11
C PHE A 166 3.33 5.36 3.79
N VAL A 167 3.55 6.15 4.83
CA VAL A 167 3.83 7.58 4.75
C VAL A 167 5.20 7.86 5.36
N SER A 168 6.01 8.69 4.71
CA SER A 168 7.27 9.19 5.26
C SER A 168 7.63 10.55 4.67
N GLU A 169 8.73 11.16 5.09
CA GLU A 169 9.26 12.36 4.44
C GLU A 169 9.96 12.08 3.10
N GLY A 170 10.09 10.80 2.72
CA GLY A 170 10.69 10.36 1.48
C GLY A 170 12.21 10.59 1.39
N LYS A 171 12.88 10.79 2.53
CA LYS A 171 14.32 11.12 2.61
C LYS A 171 15.20 9.89 2.37
N PRO A 172 16.44 10.06 1.89
CA PRO A 172 17.46 9.01 1.96
C PRO A 172 17.68 8.54 3.40
N GLY A 173 18.11 7.29 3.57
CA GLY A 173 18.37 6.70 4.88
C GLY A 173 18.66 5.22 4.81
N LYS A 174 18.87 4.58 5.97
CA LYS A 174 19.04 3.12 6.05
C LYS A 174 17.70 2.42 5.90
N VAL A 175 17.69 1.29 5.18
CA VAL A 175 16.52 0.43 4.97
C VAL A 175 16.93 -1.04 5.07
N ILE A 176 15.94 -1.92 5.25
CA ILE A 176 16.15 -3.38 5.16
C ILE A 176 15.96 -3.78 3.70
N ARG A 177 17.03 -4.25 3.06
CA ARG A 177 16.97 -4.90 1.75
C ARG A 177 16.73 -6.39 1.95
N VAL A 178 15.63 -6.88 1.38
CA VAL A 178 15.27 -8.30 1.36
C VAL A 178 15.40 -8.80 -0.07
N HIS A 179 16.11 -9.91 -0.25
CA HIS A 179 16.13 -10.68 -1.48
C HIS A 179 15.81 -12.13 -1.14
N CYS A 180 14.73 -12.65 -1.73
CA CYS A 180 14.36 -14.05 -1.60
C CYS A 180 14.04 -14.64 -2.97
N ALA A 181 14.40 -15.91 -3.18
CA ALA A 181 14.14 -16.64 -4.42
C ALA A 181 13.78 -18.10 -4.14
N ASN A 182 13.15 -18.76 -5.12
CA ASN A 182 12.69 -20.14 -5.09
C ASN A 182 11.83 -20.44 -3.85
N ARG A 183 10.54 -20.09 -3.96
CA ARG A 183 9.56 -20.32 -2.90
C ARG A 183 9.30 -21.82 -2.73
N LYS A 184 9.60 -22.34 -1.54
CA LYS A 184 9.37 -23.75 -1.13
C LYS A 184 8.17 -23.91 -0.17
N GLY A 185 7.71 -22.80 0.43
CA GLY A 185 6.55 -22.75 1.32
C GLY A 185 5.24 -22.36 0.62
N LYS A 186 4.13 -22.39 1.39
CA LYS A 186 2.79 -22.03 0.88
C LYS A 186 2.49 -20.53 0.94
N SER A 187 3.05 -19.82 1.93
CA SER A 187 2.83 -18.38 2.12
C SER A 187 3.42 -17.58 0.95
N ASP A 188 2.78 -16.47 0.58
CA ASP A 188 3.41 -15.45 -0.27
C ASP A 188 4.49 -14.67 0.51
N PHE A 189 5.21 -13.79 -0.19
CA PHE A 189 6.30 -13.00 0.39
C PHE A 189 5.85 -12.10 1.55
N VAL A 190 4.75 -11.37 1.38
CA VAL A 190 4.28 -10.38 2.37
C VAL A 190 3.77 -11.10 3.61
N THR A 191 3.01 -12.18 3.44
CA THR A 191 2.54 -13.05 4.53
C THR A 191 3.73 -13.64 5.29
N ALA A 192 4.72 -14.21 4.58
CA ALA A 192 5.91 -14.78 5.22
C ALA A 192 6.72 -13.74 5.98
N ALA A 193 6.91 -12.52 5.44
CA ALA A 193 7.62 -11.44 6.11
C ALA A 193 6.89 -10.98 7.39
N ARG A 194 5.57 -10.82 7.33
CA ARG A 194 4.74 -10.48 8.50
C ARG A 194 4.86 -11.55 9.59
N ASP A 195 4.70 -12.82 9.22
CA ASP A 195 4.73 -13.93 10.17
C ASP A 195 6.13 -14.09 10.79
N SER A 196 7.19 -13.81 10.02
CA SER A 196 8.58 -13.77 10.52
C SER A 196 8.77 -12.74 11.63
N LEU A 197 8.24 -11.53 11.44
CA LEU A 197 8.32 -10.46 12.45
C LEU A 197 7.46 -10.76 13.67
N LEU A 198 6.26 -11.34 13.50
CA LEU A 198 5.41 -11.77 14.62
C LEU A 198 6.10 -12.85 15.47
N LYS A 199 6.82 -13.77 14.83
CA LYS A 199 7.61 -14.80 15.51
C LYS A 199 8.82 -14.21 16.24
N GLY A 200 9.53 -13.27 15.61
CA GLY A 200 10.70 -12.61 16.21
C GLY A 200 10.37 -11.65 17.35
N PHE A 201 9.17 -11.06 17.34
CA PHE A 201 8.73 -10.06 18.32
C PHE A 201 7.32 -10.37 18.86
N PRO A 202 7.16 -11.47 19.62
CA PRO A 202 5.85 -11.93 20.07
C PRO A 202 5.13 -10.87 20.92
N GLY A 203 3.85 -10.64 20.62
CA GLY A 203 3.00 -9.68 21.33
C GLY A 203 3.30 -8.20 21.03
N LYS A 204 4.19 -7.90 20.07
CA LYS A 204 4.50 -6.54 19.64
C LYS A 204 3.78 -6.21 18.34
N ALA A 205 3.13 -5.04 18.28
CA ALA A 205 2.55 -4.52 17.05
C ALA A 205 3.64 -3.80 16.25
N ILE A 206 3.94 -4.27 15.04
CA ILE A 206 4.96 -3.71 14.15
C ILE A 206 4.28 -3.34 12.83
N GLY A 207 4.53 -2.13 12.34
CA GLY A 207 4.12 -1.68 11.02
C GLY A 207 5.32 -1.70 10.08
N VAL A 208 5.14 -2.25 8.87
CA VAL A 208 6.17 -2.30 7.83
C VAL A 208 5.56 -1.83 6.52
N GLY A 209 6.29 -0.96 5.84
CA GLY A 209 5.95 -0.50 4.50
C GLY A 209 7.22 -0.30 3.67
N GLY A 210 7.03 -0.11 2.37
CA GLY A 210 8.11 -0.03 1.41
C GLY A 210 7.67 -0.48 0.03
N THR A 211 8.64 -0.87 -0.79
CA THR A 211 8.41 -1.38 -2.14
C THR A 211 9.23 -2.64 -2.38
N PHE A 212 8.78 -3.49 -3.29
CA PHE A 212 9.53 -4.67 -3.72
C PHE A 212 9.30 -4.95 -5.20
N LEU A 213 10.25 -5.63 -5.82
CA LEU A 213 10.20 -6.04 -7.21
C LEU A 213 10.03 -7.56 -7.29
N VAL A 214 9.06 -8.03 -8.08
CA VAL A 214 8.99 -9.43 -8.50
C VAL A 214 9.68 -9.57 -9.84
N ASN A 215 10.75 -10.36 -9.89
CA ASN A 215 11.50 -10.63 -11.12
C ASN A 215 11.48 -12.13 -11.45
N GLY A 216 11.32 -12.47 -12.73
CA GLY A 216 11.36 -13.86 -13.21
C GLY A 216 10.23 -14.77 -12.71
N SER A 217 9.14 -14.21 -12.18
CA SER A 217 8.00 -14.96 -11.63
C SER A 217 6.67 -14.35 -12.08
N LYS A 218 5.62 -15.18 -12.12
CA LYS A 218 4.24 -14.72 -12.33
C LYS A 218 3.58 -14.49 -10.97
N VAL A 219 2.66 -13.54 -10.91
CA VAL A 219 1.85 -13.23 -9.74
C VAL A 219 0.37 -13.41 -10.07
N LYS A 220 -0.42 -13.88 -9.10
CA LYS A 220 -1.89 -13.85 -9.19
C LYS A 220 -2.34 -12.51 -8.63
N GLN A 221 -3.07 -11.74 -9.43
CA GLN A 221 -3.68 -10.47 -9.04
C GLN A 221 -5.18 -10.56 -9.31
N HIS A 222 -5.95 -9.66 -8.69
CA HIS A 222 -7.35 -9.44 -9.03
C HIS A 222 -7.54 -7.94 -9.28
N ILE A 223 -8.58 -7.62 -10.04
CA ILE A 223 -9.10 -6.26 -10.23
C ILE A 223 -10.60 -6.39 -10.03
N MET A 224 -11.15 -5.62 -9.11
CA MET A 224 -12.58 -5.64 -8.85
C MET A 224 -13.38 -5.11 -10.04
N ALA A 225 -14.51 -5.76 -10.31
CA ALA A 225 -15.54 -5.22 -11.19
C ALA A 225 -16.22 -3.98 -10.56
N ASP A 226 -17.07 -3.30 -11.33
CA ASP A 226 -17.86 -2.20 -10.81
C ASP A 226 -18.81 -2.65 -9.69
N PHE A 227 -19.22 -1.70 -8.86
CA PHE A 227 -19.97 -2.00 -7.64
C PHE A 227 -21.33 -2.62 -7.94
N THR A 228 -21.65 -3.69 -7.22
CA THR A 228 -22.93 -4.39 -7.36
C THR A 228 -24.08 -3.59 -6.79
N THR A 229 -25.28 -3.82 -7.33
CA THR A 229 -26.54 -3.37 -6.72
C THR A 229 -27.15 -4.42 -5.78
N THR A 230 -26.57 -5.63 -5.78
CA THR A 230 -26.98 -6.75 -4.92
C THR A 230 -25.92 -7.01 -3.84
N PRO A 231 -26.33 -7.26 -2.58
CA PRO A 231 -25.40 -7.50 -1.47
C PRO A 231 -24.41 -8.65 -1.70
N LEU A 232 -23.13 -8.38 -1.43
CA LEU A 232 -22.04 -9.36 -1.34
C LEU A 232 -21.89 -9.85 0.10
N ASP A 233 -22.68 -10.86 0.48
CA ASP A 233 -22.82 -11.35 1.86
C ASP A 233 -22.15 -12.72 2.12
N SER A 234 -21.41 -13.25 1.13
CA SER A 234 -20.65 -14.50 1.25
C SER A 234 -19.35 -14.45 0.44
N GLU A 235 -18.33 -15.23 0.82
CA GLU A 235 -17.06 -15.33 0.06
C GLU A 235 -17.29 -15.75 -1.40
N GLU A 236 -18.22 -16.68 -1.65
CA GLU A 236 -18.56 -17.16 -2.99
C GLU A 236 -19.08 -16.04 -3.91
N LYS A 237 -19.68 -14.97 -3.34
CA LYS A 237 -20.13 -13.80 -4.11
C LYS A 237 -19.01 -12.79 -4.36
N VAL A 238 -17.91 -12.85 -3.62
CA VAL A 238 -16.78 -11.91 -3.69
C VAL A 238 -15.71 -12.40 -4.66
N THR A 239 -15.54 -13.72 -4.79
CA THR A 239 -14.53 -14.38 -5.63
C THR A 239 -15.02 -14.72 -7.02
#